data_AF-A0AB38JJM5-F1
#
_entry.id   AF-A0AB38JJM5-F1
#
_cell.length_a   1.000
_cell.length_b   1.000
_cell.length_c   1.000
_cell.angle_alpha   90.00
_cell.angle_beta   90.00
_cell.angle_gamma   90.00
#
_symmetry.space_group_name_H-M   'P 1'
#
loop_
_entity.id
_entity.type
_entity.pdbx_description
1 polymer ?
#
loop_
_entity_poly.entity_id
_entity_poly.type
_entity_poly.pdbx_seq_one_letter_code
_entity_poly.pdbx_strand_id
1 'polypeptide(L)'
;MTQPTPDPERLARGRAAFDAVYGEGKADGLIALQRGRAQDLARYGLEFNFGDVNSRPGLTLRERELITLGVLTALGGVDAQLRGHTRAAVNTGATAEEIVEAVIHTVQYVGFPRALNAVKVVSEALEAHGVALPEPLLPESPPESPLRE
;
A
#
# COMPACT_ATOMS: atom_id res chain seq x y z
N MET A 1 19.36 -32.14 8.54
CA MET A 1 18.88 -30.73 8.51
C MET A 1 17.59 -30.68 9.33
N THR A 2 17.52 -29.82 10.34
CA THR A 2 16.32 -29.66 11.17
C THR A 2 15.33 -28.77 10.44
N GLN A 3 14.05 -29.14 10.41
CA GLN A 3 13.02 -28.30 9.81
C GLN A 3 12.86 -27.01 10.63
N PRO A 4 12.68 -25.85 9.98
CA PRO A 4 12.36 -24.61 10.69
C PRO A 4 11.04 -24.79 11.44
N THR A 5 11.04 -24.41 12.71
CA THR A 5 9.84 -24.49 13.57
C THR A 5 9.17 -23.12 13.61
N PRO A 6 7.84 -23.03 13.41
CA PRO A 6 7.11 -21.77 13.56
C PRO A 6 7.31 -21.17 14.96
N ASP A 7 7.44 -19.84 15.02
CA ASP A 7 7.53 -19.11 16.28
C ASP A 7 6.13 -18.56 16.62
N PRO A 8 5.45 -19.10 17.67
CA PRO A 8 4.09 -18.69 18.01
C PRO A 8 3.97 -17.22 18.43
N GLU A 9 4.99 -16.66 19.07
CA GLU A 9 4.95 -15.28 19.55
C GLU A 9 5.08 -14.29 18.39
N ARG A 10 6.01 -14.57 17.46
CA ARG A 10 6.15 -13.77 16.23
C ARG A 10 4.88 -13.83 15.39
N LEU A 11 4.30 -15.02 15.26
CA LEU A 11 3.05 -15.20 14.52
C LEU A 11 1.88 -14.44 15.16
N ALA A 12 1.74 -14.47 16.50
CA ALA A 12 0.69 -13.75 17.21
C ALA A 12 0.81 -12.23 17.03
N ARG A 13 2.02 -11.67 17.20
CA ARG A 13 2.28 -10.23 16.92
C ARG A 13 1.99 -9.88 15.47
N GLY A 14 2.43 -10.75 14.55
CA GLY A 14 2.21 -10.58 13.12
C GLY A 14 0.75 -10.53 12.73
N ARG A 15 -0.08 -11.40 13.31
CA ARG A 15 -1.53 -11.40 13.10
C ARG A 15 -2.17 -10.11 13.57
N ALA A 16 -1.83 -9.66 14.79
CA ALA A 16 -2.36 -8.40 15.32
C ALA A 16 -1.96 -7.20 14.45
N ALA A 17 -0.71 -7.13 14.00
CA ALA A 17 -0.24 -6.05 13.12
C ALA A 17 -0.89 -6.11 11.73
N PHE A 18 -1.06 -7.30 11.15
CA PHE A 18 -1.75 -7.47 9.87
C PHE A 18 -3.21 -7.04 9.96
N ASP A 19 -3.91 -7.48 11.00
CA ASP A 19 -5.33 -7.16 11.20
C ASP A 19 -5.55 -5.66 11.43
N ALA A 20 -4.61 -4.97 12.09
CA ALA A 20 -4.63 -3.52 12.23
C ALA A 20 -4.54 -2.76 10.89
N VAL A 21 -3.98 -3.39 9.85
CA VAL A 21 -3.83 -2.80 8.50
C VAL A 21 -4.95 -3.23 7.56
N TYR A 22 -5.28 -4.53 7.53
CA TYR A 22 -6.18 -5.08 6.53
C TYR A 22 -7.61 -5.33 7.04
N GLY A 23 -7.82 -5.27 8.35
CA GLY A 23 -9.08 -5.52 9.05
C GLY A 23 -9.03 -6.77 9.92
N GLU A 24 -9.81 -6.76 11.01
CA GLU A 24 -9.84 -7.81 12.02
C GLU A 24 -10.16 -9.20 11.43
N GLY A 25 -9.38 -10.22 11.84
CA GLY A 25 -9.58 -11.62 11.45
C GLY A 25 -9.11 -11.96 10.03
N LYS A 26 -8.45 -11.04 9.32
CA LYS A 26 -8.01 -11.29 7.94
C LYS A 26 -6.65 -11.96 7.82
N ALA A 27 -5.84 -11.99 8.89
CA ALA A 27 -4.54 -12.62 8.87
C ALA A 27 -4.59 -14.11 8.46
N ASP A 28 -5.62 -14.85 8.89
CA ASP A 28 -5.81 -16.25 8.46
C ASP A 28 -6.08 -16.37 6.96
N GLY A 29 -6.74 -15.37 6.38
CA GLY A 29 -6.98 -15.27 4.94
C GLY A 29 -5.68 -15.21 4.14
N LEU A 30 -4.62 -14.57 4.66
CA LEU A 30 -3.32 -14.49 3.97
C LEU A 30 -2.69 -15.88 3.81
N ILE A 31 -2.73 -16.70 4.86
CA ILE A 31 -2.21 -18.08 4.80
C ILE A 31 -3.11 -18.94 3.90
N ALA A 32 -4.43 -18.79 4.04
CA ALA A 32 -5.40 -19.55 3.26
C ALA A 32 -5.37 -19.23 1.75
N LEU A 33 -4.84 -18.07 1.35
CA LEU A 33 -4.63 -17.71 -0.04
C LEU A 33 -3.64 -18.65 -0.74
N GLN A 34 -2.75 -19.29 0.02
CA GLN A 34 -1.72 -20.18 -0.48
C GLN A 34 -2.04 -21.65 -0.17
N ARG A 35 -1.44 -22.56 -0.94
CA ARG A 35 -1.67 -24.02 -0.82
C ARG A 35 -0.36 -24.77 -0.64
N GLY A 36 -0.38 -25.83 0.17
CA GLY A 36 0.79 -26.66 0.43
C GLY A 36 1.96 -25.84 0.99
N ARG A 37 3.19 -26.09 0.50
CA ARG A 37 4.40 -25.39 0.99
C ARG A 37 4.37 -23.88 0.77
N ALA A 38 3.55 -23.36 -0.15
CA ALA A 38 3.41 -21.91 -0.32
C ALA A 38 2.78 -21.22 0.90
N GLN A 39 2.07 -21.97 1.77
CA GLN A 39 1.58 -21.45 3.05
C GLN A 39 2.72 -21.02 3.97
N ASP A 40 3.90 -21.62 3.84
CA ASP A 40 5.08 -21.22 4.62
C ASP A 40 5.52 -19.79 4.26
N LEU A 41 5.43 -19.40 2.99
CA LEU A 41 5.75 -18.04 2.57
C LEU A 41 4.75 -17.03 3.13
N ALA A 42 3.45 -17.35 3.10
CA ALA A 42 2.42 -16.49 3.70
C ALA A 42 2.63 -16.36 5.22
N ARG A 43 3.00 -17.46 5.88
CA ARG A 43 3.35 -17.47 7.31
C ARG A 43 4.59 -16.63 7.60
N TYR A 44 5.63 -16.65 6.75
CA TYR A 44 6.76 -15.73 6.88
C TYR A 44 6.35 -14.27 6.73
N GLY A 45 5.36 -13.98 5.89
CA GLY A 45 4.72 -12.67 5.84
C GLY A 45 4.24 -12.23 7.22
N LEU A 46 3.45 -13.07 7.90
CA LEU A 46 2.97 -12.73 9.24
C LEU A 46 4.09 -12.70 10.29
N GLU A 47 4.90 -13.76 10.39
CA GLU A 47 5.93 -13.87 11.43
C GLU A 47 7.01 -12.78 11.31
N PHE A 48 7.60 -12.62 10.12
CA PHE A 48 8.72 -11.71 9.92
C PHE A 48 8.27 -10.32 9.51
N ASN A 49 7.52 -10.20 8.42
CA ASN A 49 7.19 -8.87 7.88
C ASN A 49 6.25 -8.11 8.82
N PHE A 50 5.16 -8.73 9.29
CA PHE A 50 4.26 -8.07 10.23
C PHE A 50 4.76 -8.15 11.68
N GLY A 51 5.22 -9.32 12.11
CA GLY A 51 5.59 -9.59 13.50
C GLY A 51 6.87 -8.90 13.98
N ASP A 52 7.84 -8.67 13.08
CA ASP A 52 9.14 -8.09 13.46
C ASP A 52 9.45 -6.75 12.79
N VAL A 53 8.93 -6.49 11.57
CA VAL A 53 9.27 -5.26 10.81
C VAL A 53 8.20 -4.19 10.95
N ASN A 54 6.93 -4.50 10.67
CA ASN A 54 5.83 -3.54 10.77
C ASN A 54 5.49 -3.18 12.22
N SER A 55 5.66 -4.12 13.15
CA SER A 55 5.40 -3.92 14.59
C SER A 55 6.42 -3.01 15.29
N ARG A 56 7.50 -2.59 14.60
CA ARG A 56 8.56 -1.76 15.20
C ARG A 56 8.04 -0.35 15.52
N PRO A 57 8.52 0.26 16.63
CA PRO A 57 8.23 1.66 16.90
C PRO A 57 8.93 2.59 15.92
N GLY A 58 8.55 3.87 15.93
CA GLY A 58 9.21 4.96 15.21
C GLY A 58 8.50 5.41 13.93
N LEU A 59 7.73 4.54 13.29
CA LEU A 59 6.82 4.90 12.19
C LEU A 59 5.45 4.28 12.44
N THR A 60 4.42 5.07 12.22
CA THR A 60 3.02 4.65 12.22
C THR A 60 2.74 3.72 11.04
N LEU A 61 1.64 2.94 11.12
CA LEU A 61 1.22 2.08 10.01
C LEU A 61 0.90 2.90 8.75
N ARG A 62 0.30 4.08 8.92
CA ARG A 62 0.05 5.05 7.84
C ARG A 62 1.34 5.42 7.10
N GLU A 63 2.38 5.82 7.82
CA GLU A 63 3.66 6.19 7.21
C GLU A 63 4.31 5.01 6.49
N ARG A 64 4.22 3.80 7.06
CA ARG A 64 4.76 2.58 6.45
C ARG A 64 4.04 2.21 5.15
N GLU A 65 2.73 2.38 5.09
CA GLU A 65 1.96 2.15 3.86
C GLU A 65 2.30 3.18 2.79
N LEU A 66 2.46 4.46 3.13
CA LEU A 66 2.91 5.50 2.18
C LEU A 66 4.30 5.18 1.61
N ILE A 67 5.24 4.75 2.46
CA ILE A 67 6.57 4.29 2.03
C ILE A 67 6.43 3.07 1.10
N THR A 68 5.58 2.11 1.48
CA THR A 68 5.36 0.89 0.68
C THR A 68 4.81 1.21 -0.70
N LEU A 69 3.85 2.14 -0.81
CA LEU A 69 3.35 2.61 -2.11
C LEU A 69 4.46 3.21 -2.99
N GLY A 70 5.35 4.02 -2.41
CA GLY A 70 6.51 4.56 -3.11
C GLY A 70 7.46 3.47 -3.61
N VAL A 71 7.76 2.46 -2.77
CA VAL A 71 8.62 1.33 -3.15
C VAL A 71 7.98 0.45 -4.22
N LEU A 72 6.69 0.15 -4.11
CA LEU A 72 5.96 -0.64 -5.12
C LEU A 72 5.90 0.09 -6.46
N THR A 73 5.72 1.41 -6.43
CA THR A 73 5.82 2.25 -7.64
C THR A 73 7.20 2.16 -8.28
N ALA A 74 8.26 2.18 -7.46
CA ALA A 74 9.64 2.05 -7.94
C ALA A 74 9.94 0.66 -8.51
N LEU A 75 9.42 -0.42 -7.91
CA LEU A 75 9.57 -1.78 -8.42
C LEU A 75 8.92 -1.94 -9.80
N GLY A 76 7.68 -1.48 -9.95
CA GLY A 76 6.87 -1.63 -11.16
C GLY A 76 6.45 -3.09 -11.43
N GLY A 77 5.37 -3.28 -12.20
CA GLY A 77 4.86 -4.62 -12.55
C GLY A 77 4.24 -5.39 -11.38
N VAL A 78 3.94 -4.69 -10.28
CA VAL A 78 3.37 -5.22 -9.03
C VAL A 78 2.02 -4.57 -8.72
N ASP A 79 1.23 -4.33 -9.77
CA ASP A 79 -0.02 -3.55 -9.72
C ASP A 79 -1.05 -4.14 -8.75
N ALA A 80 -1.08 -5.47 -8.60
CA ALA A 80 -1.95 -6.14 -7.63
C ALA A 80 -1.57 -5.80 -6.18
N GLN A 81 -0.26 -5.74 -5.88
CA GLN A 81 0.25 -5.32 -4.58
C GLN A 81 0.00 -3.83 -4.38
N LEU A 82 0.24 -3.00 -5.39
CA LEU A 82 0.01 -1.57 -5.32
C LEU A 82 -1.46 -1.27 -4.98
N ARG A 83 -2.41 -1.93 -5.65
CA ARG A 83 -3.85 -1.84 -5.35
C ARG A 83 -4.20 -2.28 -3.93
N GLY A 84 -3.61 -3.40 -3.48
CA GLY A 84 -3.80 -3.92 -2.13
C GLY A 84 -3.27 -2.98 -1.04
N HIS A 85 -2.11 -2.37 -1.28
CA HIS A 85 -1.49 -1.40 -0.37
C HIS A 85 -2.17 -0.02 -0.42
N THR A 86 -2.81 0.37 -1.52
CA THR A 86 -3.65 1.57 -1.53
C THR A 86 -4.83 1.43 -0.57
N ARG A 87 -5.50 0.26 -0.58
CA ARG A 87 -6.55 -0.03 0.41
C ARG A 87 -6.00 -0.03 1.83
N ALA A 88 -4.84 -0.64 2.06
CA ALA A 88 -4.19 -0.69 3.36
C ALA A 88 -3.85 0.73 3.88
N ALA A 89 -3.34 1.59 3.02
CA ALA A 89 -3.07 2.99 3.33
C ALA A 89 -4.35 3.71 3.80
N VAL A 90 -5.47 3.54 3.09
CA VAL A 90 -6.76 4.11 3.51
C VAL A 90 -7.20 3.57 4.88
N ASN A 91 -7.13 2.25 5.10
CA ASN A 91 -7.51 1.62 6.38
C ASN A 91 -6.66 2.14 7.56
N THR A 92 -5.40 2.48 7.32
CA THR A 92 -4.49 3.01 8.34
C THR A 92 -4.64 4.53 8.55
N GLY A 93 -5.57 5.17 7.82
CA GLY A 93 -5.92 6.58 7.96
C GLY A 93 -5.17 7.52 7.02
N ALA A 94 -4.48 7.02 6.00
CA ALA A 94 -3.94 7.90 4.95
C ALA A 94 -5.09 8.51 4.13
N THR A 95 -4.96 9.79 3.78
CA THR A 95 -5.93 10.45 2.90
C THR A 95 -5.66 10.11 1.44
N ALA A 96 -6.68 10.26 0.58
CA ALA A 96 -6.51 10.13 -0.87
C ALA A 96 -5.42 11.09 -1.40
N GLU A 97 -5.39 12.32 -0.88
CA GLU A 97 -4.39 13.33 -1.19
C GLU A 97 -2.97 12.84 -0.86
N GLU A 98 -2.75 12.31 0.35
CA GLU A 98 -1.43 11.80 0.75
C GLU A 98 -0.97 10.61 -0.09
N ILE A 99 -1.89 9.71 -0.44
CA ILE A 99 -1.62 8.55 -1.29
C ILE A 99 -1.20 9.00 -2.69
N VAL A 100 -1.99 9.91 -3.29
CA VAL A 100 -1.73 10.41 -4.65
C VAL A 100 -0.43 11.22 -4.68
N GLU A 101 -0.20 12.12 -3.72
CA GLU A 101 1.03 12.92 -3.62
C GLU A 101 2.27 12.05 -3.41
N ALA A 102 2.20 11.02 -2.56
CA ALA A 102 3.31 10.10 -2.34
C ALA A 102 3.72 9.39 -3.65
N VAL A 103 2.75 8.97 -4.47
CA VAL A 103 3.01 8.34 -5.78
C VAL A 103 3.52 9.36 -6.80
N ILE A 104 2.91 10.55 -6.90
CA ILE A 104 3.36 11.63 -7.78
C ILE A 104 4.81 12.01 -7.48
N HIS A 105 5.16 12.15 -6.20
CA HIS A 105 6.52 12.49 -5.77
C HIS A 105 7.57 11.50 -6.28
N THR A 106 7.20 10.24 -6.54
CA THR A 106 8.14 9.25 -7.06
C THR A 106 8.68 9.57 -8.46
N VAL A 107 7.98 10.40 -9.25
CA VAL A 107 8.30 10.67 -10.66
C VAL A 107 9.75 11.09 -10.88
N GLN A 108 10.32 11.87 -9.96
CA GLN A 108 11.70 12.36 -10.04
C GLN A 108 12.75 11.27 -9.84
N TYR A 109 12.38 10.12 -9.26
CA TYR A 109 13.27 8.99 -9.01
C TYR A 109 13.09 7.85 -10.01
N VAL A 110 11.85 7.63 -10.47
CA VAL A 110 11.48 6.44 -11.25
C VAL A 110 11.07 6.76 -12.69
N GLY A 111 10.93 8.04 -13.02
CA GLY A 111 10.48 8.53 -14.32
C GLY A 111 8.97 8.45 -14.52
N PHE A 112 8.48 9.22 -15.51
CA PHE A 112 7.06 9.32 -15.85
C PHE A 112 6.37 7.97 -16.10
N PRO A 113 6.93 7.00 -16.85
CA PRO A 113 6.20 5.78 -17.17
C PRO A 113 5.76 4.98 -15.92
N ARG A 114 6.64 4.85 -14.92
CA ARG A 114 6.30 4.13 -13.68
C ARG A 114 5.34 4.92 -12.81
N ALA A 115 5.58 6.23 -12.65
CA ALA A 115 4.70 7.09 -11.85
C ALA A 115 3.28 7.16 -12.44
N LEU A 116 3.13 7.31 -13.77
CA LEU A 116 1.81 7.36 -14.42
C LEU A 116 1.04 6.05 -14.28
N ASN A 117 1.71 4.90 -14.45
CA ASN A 117 1.08 3.60 -14.22
C ASN A 117 0.62 3.45 -12.77
N ALA A 118 1.46 3.88 -11.81
CA ALA A 118 1.12 3.80 -10.41
C ALA A 118 -0.05 4.73 -10.05
N VAL A 119 -0.05 5.99 -10.52
CA VAL A 119 -1.17 6.94 -10.34
C VAL A 119 -2.48 6.31 -10.84
N LYS A 120 -2.48 5.71 -12.03
CA LYS A 120 -3.67 5.03 -12.56
C LYS A 120 -4.16 3.94 -11.61
N VAL A 121 -3.27 3.05 -11.14
CA VAL A 121 -3.63 1.94 -10.26
C VAL A 121 -4.15 2.43 -8.91
N VAL A 122 -3.51 3.42 -8.29
CA VAL A 122 -3.95 3.93 -6.99
C VAL A 122 -5.27 4.70 -7.10
N SER A 123 -5.48 5.47 -8.17
CA SER A 123 -6.75 6.17 -8.40
C SER A 123 -7.91 5.18 -8.56
N GLU A 124 -7.75 4.17 -9.42
CA GLU A 124 -8.75 3.10 -9.58
C GLU A 124 -9.02 2.37 -8.26
N ALA A 125 -7.98 2.17 -7.44
CA ALA A 125 -8.13 1.52 -6.14
C ALA A 125 -8.93 2.38 -5.16
N LEU A 126 -8.67 3.68 -5.09
CA LEU A 126 -9.39 4.64 -4.25
C LEU A 126 -10.88 4.70 -4.65
N GLU A 127 -11.16 4.85 -5.94
CA GLU A 127 -12.53 4.88 -6.47
C GLU A 127 -13.30 3.58 -6.18
N ALA A 128 -12.65 2.43 -6.40
CA ALA A 128 -13.24 1.12 -6.09
C ALA A 128 -13.56 0.94 -4.59
N HIS A 129 -12.97 1.77 -3.72
CA HIS A 129 -13.21 1.79 -2.28
C HIS A 129 -14.14 2.93 -1.84
N GLY A 130 -14.75 3.63 -2.79
CA GLY A 130 -15.64 4.75 -2.51
C GLY A 130 -14.94 5.99 -1.96
N VAL A 131 -13.63 6.11 -2.18
CA VAL A 131 -12.83 7.27 -1.79
C VAL A 131 -12.71 8.21 -2.98
N ALA A 132 -13.16 9.46 -2.80
CA ALA A 132 -13.03 10.48 -3.84
C ALA A 132 -11.56 10.85 -4.08
N LEU A 133 -11.21 11.07 -5.35
CA LEU A 133 -9.88 11.54 -5.73
C LEU A 133 -9.73 13.04 -5.37
N PRO A 134 -8.52 13.49 -5.01
CA PRO A 134 -8.26 14.90 -4.78
C PRO A 134 -8.44 15.70 -6.07
N GLU A 135 -8.93 16.93 -5.95
CA GLU A 135 -9.05 17.87 -7.07
C GLU A 135 -7.68 18.24 -7.64
N PRO A 136 -7.56 18.47 -8.96
CA PRO A 136 -6.34 19.01 -9.54
C PRO A 136 -5.98 20.38 -8.94
N LEU A 137 -4.68 20.63 -8.72
CA LEU A 137 -4.20 21.92 -8.20
C LEU A 137 -4.37 23.09 -9.19
N LEU A 138 -4.52 22.79 -10.48
CA LEU A 138 -4.73 23.78 -11.53
C LEU A 138 -6.15 23.62 -12.12
N PRO A 139 -6.86 24.73 -12.42
CA PRO A 139 -8.19 24.64 -13.01
C PRO A 139 -8.16 24.01 -14.40
N GLU A 140 -9.22 23.28 -14.77
CA GLU A 140 -9.35 22.62 -16.08
C GLU A 140 -9.39 23.59 -17.28
N SER A 141 -9.51 24.90 -17.03
CA SER A 141 -9.39 25.93 -18.06
C SER A 141 -8.67 27.17 -17.51
N PRO A 142 -7.78 27.81 -18.28
CA PRO A 142 -7.33 29.15 -17.92
C PRO A 142 -8.57 30.06 -17.83
N PRO A 143 -8.58 31.06 -16.93
CA PRO A 143 -9.63 32.08 -16.96
C PRO A 143 -9.72 32.62 -18.38
N GLU A 144 -10.94 32.76 -18.92
CA GLU A 144 -11.15 33.32 -20.26
C GLU A 144 -10.28 34.57 -20.39
N SER A 145 -9.36 34.57 -21.37
CA SER A 145 -8.57 35.75 -21.65
C SER A 145 -9.57 36.87 -21.91
N PRO A 146 -9.58 37.99 -21.17
CA PRO A 146 -10.32 39.15 -21.62
C PRO A 146 -9.73 39.45 -23.00
N LEU A 147 -10.59 39.40 -24.01
CA LEU A 147 -10.25 39.72 -25.38
C LEU A 147 -9.48 41.04 -25.35
N ARG A 148 -8.26 41.04 -25.88
CA ARG A 148 -7.53 42.29 -26.12
C ARG A 148 -8.30 43.02 -27.21
N GLU A 149 -9.01 44.08 -26.83
CA GLU A 149 -9.51 45.11 -27.74
C GLU A 149 -8.36 45.80 -28.49
#